data_AF-A0A453LPD9-F1
#
_entry.id   AF-A0A453LPD9-F1
#
_cell.length_a   1.000
_cell.length_b   1.000
_cell.length_c   1.000
_cell.angle_alpha   90.00
_cell.angle_beta   90.00
_cell.angle_gamma   90.00
#
_symmetry.space_group_name_H-M   'P 1'
#
loop_
_entity.id
_entity.type
_entity.pdbx_description
1 polymer ?
#
loop_
_entity_poly.entity_id
_entity_poly.type
_entity_poly.pdbx_seq_one_letter_code
_entity_poly.pdbx_strand_id
1 'polypeptide(L)'
;MAVNYDERSCIGALVTSTACPHFQIQIWLAMAYDANRRHKESIALYKELENTHPMISIRRQAAEFRYIAEAPKLKISNDEVVTIPQIGSSWDWYAGTWSDKIPEQEDKKRKMVAAASQPEPSTNVFGNLFLLRPPGEWKKSAWAIVTLWAVLIGTAFYLQR
;
A
#
# COMPACT_ATOMS: atom_id res chain seq x y z
N MET A 1 -2.47 -8.49 -32.03
CA MET A 1 -2.62 -9.46 -30.92
C MET A 1 -3.75 -8.98 -30.04
N ALA A 2 -4.93 -9.56 -30.22
CA ALA A 2 -6.10 -9.29 -29.38
C ALA A 2 -5.92 -10.07 -28.07
N VAL A 3 -5.81 -9.37 -26.94
CA VAL A 3 -5.83 -10.03 -25.64
C VAL A 3 -7.30 -10.34 -25.33
N ASN A 4 -7.68 -11.57 -25.63
CA ASN A 4 -9.00 -12.11 -25.37
C ASN A 4 -9.04 -12.49 -23.88
N TYR A 5 -9.57 -11.60 -23.03
CA TYR A 5 -9.84 -11.89 -21.63
C TYR A 5 -11.16 -12.66 -21.52
N ASP A 6 -11.04 -13.96 -21.75
CA ASP A 6 -11.85 -15.10 -21.31
C ASP A 6 -13.33 -14.89 -20.89
N GLU A 7 -14.21 -15.47 -21.70
CA GLU A 7 -15.68 -15.55 -21.65
C GLU A 7 -16.30 -16.31 -20.45
N ARG A 8 -15.64 -16.50 -19.30
CA ARG A 8 -16.12 -17.50 -18.29
C ARG A 8 -16.04 -17.10 -16.81
N SER A 9 -16.54 -15.93 -16.40
CA SER A 9 -16.56 -15.62 -14.95
C SER A 9 -17.85 -15.02 -14.37
N CYS A 10 -18.98 -15.07 -15.09
CA CYS A 10 -20.25 -14.55 -14.56
C CYS A 10 -21.34 -15.61 -14.30
N ILE A 11 -21.07 -16.90 -14.54
CA ILE A 11 -22.02 -17.98 -14.28
C ILE A 11 -21.70 -18.64 -12.93
N GLY A 12 -22.24 -18.07 -11.86
CA GLY A 12 -22.38 -18.76 -10.58
C GLY A 12 -21.24 -18.54 -9.58
N ALA A 13 -21.39 -17.55 -8.70
CA ALA A 13 -21.02 -17.69 -7.30
C ALA A 13 -21.64 -16.56 -6.49
N LEU A 14 -22.08 -16.90 -5.28
CA LEU A 14 -22.74 -16.07 -4.30
C LEU A 14 -22.18 -14.65 -4.16
N VAL A 15 -23.13 -13.72 -4.09
CA VAL A 15 -23.04 -12.43 -3.42
C VAL A 15 -22.41 -12.60 -2.04
N THR A 16 -21.11 -12.35 -1.91
CA THR A 16 -20.49 -11.86 -0.67
C THR A 16 -19.38 -10.87 -1.03
N SER A 17 -19.74 -9.59 -0.98
CA SER A 17 -19.00 -8.54 -0.28
C SER A 17 -17.46 -8.66 -0.18
N THR A 18 -16.72 -8.55 -1.28
CA THR A 18 -15.46 -7.77 -1.38
C THR A 18 -15.20 -7.52 -2.87
N ALA A 19 -15.16 -6.24 -3.27
CA ALA A 19 -14.99 -5.71 -4.61
C ALA A 19 -14.46 -6.68 -5.69
N CYS A 20 -15.22 -6.90 -6.78
CA CYS A 20 -14.75 -7.64 -7.96
C CYS A 20 -13.43 -7.02 -8.47
N PRO A 21 -12.27 -7.66 -8.27
CA PRO A 21 -10.98 -7.09 -8.67
C PRO A 21 -10.88 -6.93 -10.19
N HIS A 22 -11.64 -7.74 -10.94
CA HIS A 22 -11.71 -7.69 -12.39
C HIS A 22 -12.14 -6.31 -12.92
N PHE A 23 -13.04 -5.60 -12.22
CA PHE A 23 -13.49 -4.29 -12.67
C PHE A 23 -12.37 -3.24 -12.63
N GLN A 24 -11.59 -3.20 -11.55
CA GLN A 24 -10.49 -2.24 -11.42
C GLN A 24 -9.44 -2.47 -12.52
N ILE A 25 -9.15 -3.72 -12.83
CA ILE A 25 -8.23 -4.11 -13.91
C ILE A 25 -8.78 -3.66 -15.28
N GLN A 26 -10.08 -3.82 -15.53
CA GLN A 26 -10.71 -3.38 -16.78
C GLN A 26 -10.69 -1.85 -16.96
N ILE A 27 -10.91 -1.06 -15.90
CA ILE A 27 -10.77 0.40 -15.97
C ILE A 27 -9.33 0.78 -16.30
N TRP A 28 -8.36 0.18 -15.61
CA TRP A 28 -6.95 0.48 -15.84
C TRP A 28 -6.51 0.13 -17.25
N LEU A 29 -7.00 -0.98 -17.78
CA LEU A 29 -6.81 -1.36 -19.18
C LEU A 29 -7.41 -0.31 -20.13
N ALA A 30 -8.63 0.14 -19.89
CA ALA A 30 -9.27 1.19 -20.70
C ALA A 30 -8.51 2.52 -20.65
N MET A 31 -8.00 2.91 -19.48
CA MET A 31 -7.15 4.09 -19.32
C MET A 31 -5.82 3.93 -20.06
N ALA A 32 -5.22 2.75 -20.04
CA ALA A 32 -4.02 2.46 -20.82
C ALA A 32 -4.29 2.58 -22.33
N TYR A 33 -5.47 2.19 -22.82
CA TYR A 33 -5.84 2.41 -24.23
C TYR A 33 -6.00 3.89 -24.57
N ASP A 34 -6.55 4.69 -23.65
CA ASP A 34 -6.67 6.14 -23.83
C ASP A 34 -5.29 6.81 -23.93
N ALA A 35 -4.36 6.42 -23.06
CA ALA A 35 -2.97 6.89 -23.09
C ALA A 35 -2.23 6.49 -24.38
N ASN A 36 -2.52 5.30 -24.92
CA ASN A 36 -1.94 4.80 -26.17
C ASN A 36 -2.59 5.38 -27.44
N ARG A 37 -3.36 6.47 -27.34
CA ARG A 37 -4.13 7.10 -28.43
C ARG A 37 -5.16 6.18 -29.11
N ARG A 38 -5.52 5.06 -28.48
CA ARG A 38 -6.56 4.11 -28.94
C ARG A 38 -7.92 4.48 -28.35
N HIS A 39 -8.33 5.73 -28.51
CA HIS A 39 -9.53 6.29 -27.86
C HIS A 39 -10.83 5.53 -28.19
N LYS A 40 -10.96 5.04 -29.42
CA LYS A 40 -12.18 4.32 -29.87
C LYS A 40 -12.42 3.02 -29.08
N GLU A 41 -11.35 2.29 -28.79
CA GLU A 41 -11.44 1.01 -28.07
C GLU A 41 -11.65 1.23 -26.58
N SER A 42 -11.04 2.27 -26.00
CA SER A 42 -11.29 2.69 -24.61
C SER A 42 -12.77 3.00 -24.38
N ILE A 43 -13.39 3.77 -25.29
CA ILE A 43 -14.82 4.12 -25.23
C ILE A 43 -15.71 2.89 -25.37
N ALA A 44 -15.35 1.94 -26.26
CA ALA A 44 -16.09 0.69 -26.40
C ALA A 44 -16.03 -0.14 -25.12
N LEU A 45 -14.86 -0.21 -24.48
CA LEU A 45 -14.66 -0.91 -23.21
C LEU A 45 -15.52 -0.27 -22.10
N TYR A 46 -15.55 1.06 -21.98
CA TYR A 46 -16.43 1.72 -20.99
C TYR A 46 -17.92 1.44 -21.21
N LYS A 47 -18.39 1.42 -22.47
CA LYS A 47 -19.79 1.06 -22.79
C LYS A 47 -20.12 -0.37 -22.39
N GLU A 48 -19.20 -1.30 -22.65
CA GLU A 48 -19.39 -2.70 -22.29
C GLU A 48 -19.48 -2.86 -20.76
N LEU A 49 -18.59 -2.21 -20.03
CA LEU A 49 -18.60 -2.20 -18.57
C LEU A 49 -19.89 -1.61 -17.98
N GLU A 50 -20.40 -0.52 -18.54
CA GLU A 50 -21.65 0.09 -18.10
C GLU A 50 -22.87 -0.85 -18.24
N ASN A 51 -22.88 -1.71 -19.25
CA ASN A 51 -24.01 -2.61 -19.53
C ASN A 51 -23.90 -3.95 -18.80
N THR A 52 -22.68 -4.47 -18.61
CA THR A 52 -22.45 -5.83 -18.12
C THR A 52 -22.38 -5.91 -16.60
N HIS A 53 -21.97 -4.84 -15.91
CA HIS A 53 -21.71 -4.92 -14.46
C HIS A 53 -22.99 -4.90 -13.60
N PRO A 54 -23.14 -5.81 -12.62
CA PRO A 54 -24.31 -5.85 -11.74
C PRO A 54 -24.32 -4.70 -10.70
N MET A 55 -23.18 -4.04 -10.46
CA MET A 55 -23.03 -3.02 -9.43
C MET A 55 -23.19 -1.61 -10.00
N ILE A 56 -24.14 -0.83 -9.46
CA ILE A 56 -24.50 0.48 -10.00
C ILE A 56 -23.41 1.55 -9.85
N SER A 57 -22.61 1.52 -8.78
CA SER A 57 -21.50 2.46 -8.55
C SER A 57 -20.43 2.35 -9.64
N ILE A 58 -20.15 1.11 -10.04
CA ILE A 58 -19.22 0.75 -11.10
C ILE A 58 -19.73 1.24 -12.46
N ARG A 59 -21.01 1.04 -12.75
CA ARG A 59 -21.64 1.54 -13.99
C ARG A 59 -21.56 3.06 -14.08
N ARG A 60 -21.83 3.76 -12.97
CA ARG A 60 -21.70 5.21 -12.88
C ARG A 60 -20.27 5.67 -13.11
N GLN A 61 -19.28 5.00 -12.52
CA GLN A 61 -17.87 5.32 -12.74
C GLN A 61 -17.46 5.14 -14.21
N ALA A 62 -17.92 4.07 -14.86
CA ALA A 62 -17.70 3.85 -16.30
C ALA A 62 -18.37 4.94 -17.16
N ALA A 63 -19.58 5.37 -16.81
CA ALA A 63 -20.28 6.47 -17.48
C ALA A 63 -19.55 7.82 -17.33
N GLU A 64 -18.98 8.09 -16.15
CA GLU A 64 -18.14 9.28 -15.92
C GLU A 64 -16.87 9.26 -16.78
N PHE A 65 -16.19 8.12 -16.89
CA PHE A 65 -15.02 7.99 -17.77
C PHE A 65 -15.39 8.13 -19.25
N ARG A 66 -16.51 7.54 -19.67
CA ARG A 66 -17.07 7.72 -21.01
C ARG A 66 -17.33 9.20 -21.31
N TYR A 67 -17.90 9.93 -20.37
CA TYR A 67 -18.16 11.37 -20.50
C TYR A 67 -16.86 12.17 -20.71
N ILE A 68 -15.81 11.88 -19.93
CA ILE A 68 -14.49 12.53 -20.07
C ILE A 68 -13.82 12.18 -21.41
N ALA A 69 -13.97 10.93 -21.86
CA ALA A 69 -13.36 10.44 -23.09
C ALA A 69 -14.03 11.02 -24.35
N GLU A 70 -15.36 11.19 -24.33
CA GLU A 70 -16.14 11.75 -25.45
C GLU A 70 -16.08 13.27 -25.53
N ALA A 71 -15.71 13.95 -24.44
CA ALA A 71 -15.60 15.40 -24.43
C ALA A 71 -14.69 15.90 -25.57
N PRO A 72 -15.11 16.94 -26.31
CA PRO A 72 -14.30 17.49 -27.38
C PRO A 72 -12.99 18.00 -26.79
N LYS A 73 -11.87 17.43 -27.26
CA LYS A 73 -10.55 17.87 -26.81
C LYS A 73 -10.37 19.32 -27.24
N LEU A 74 -10.17 20.20 -26.26
CA LEU A 74 -9.85 21.60 -26.49
C LEU A 74 -8.58 21.66 -27.33
N LYS A 75 -8.67 22.29 -28.50
CA LYS A 75 -7.51 22.61 -29.32
C LYS A 75 -6.85 23.83 -28.70
N ILE A 76 -6.00 23.62 -27.68
CA ILE A 76 -5.19 24.68 -27.12
C ILE A 76 -4.23 25.14 -28.23
N SER A 77 -4.35 26.38 -28.69
CA SER A 77 -3.43 26.95 -29.66
C SER A 77 -2.14 27.39 -28.93
N ASN A 78 -0.99 27.30 -29.59
CA ASN A 78 0.32 27.52 -28.94
C ASN A 78 0.50 28.93 -28.33
N ASP A 79 -0.33 29.88 -28.72
CA ASP A 79 -0.44 31.24 -28.18
C ASP A 79 -1.18 31.34 -26.83
N GLU A 80 -2.04 30.36 -26.49
CA GLU A 80 -2.72 30.27 -25.19
C GLU A 80 -1.92 29.42 -24.18
N VAL A 81 -1.01 28.56 -24.67
CA VAL A 81 -0.19 27.70 -23.82
C VAL A 81 0.87 28.52 -23.09
N VAL A 82 0.71 28.65 -21.77
CA VAL A 82 1.78 29.15 -20.91
C VAL A 82 2.90 28.10 -20.91
N THR A 83 4.00 28.43 -21.58
CA THR A 83 5.21 27.61 -21.53
C THR A 83 5.78 27.70 -20.12
N ILE A 84 5.64 26.62 -19.35
CA ILE A 84 6.35 26.49 -18.08
C ILE A 84 7.84 26.49 -18.44
N PRO A 85 8.63 27.48 -18.02
CA PRO A 85 10.05 27.49 -18.32
C PRO A 85 10.62 26.17 -17.80
N GLN A 86 11.44 25.51 -18.61
CA GLN A 86 12.16 24.34 -18.14
C GLN A 86 12.94 24.78 -16.91
N ILE A 87 12.53 24.25 -15.77
CA ILE A 87 13.19 24.41 -14.50
C ILE A 87 14.65 23.98 -14.75
N GLY A 88 15.55 24.96 -14.75
CA GLY A 88 16.97 24.68 -14.77
C GLY A 88 17.36 23.88 -13.53
N SER A 89 18.52 23.25 -13.56
CA SER A 89 19.11 22.44 -12.49
C SER A 89 19.16 23.09 -11.09
N SER A 90 18.76 24.36 -10.94
CA SER A 90 18.68 25.04 -9.64
C SER A 90 17.55 24.55 -8.74
N TRP A 91 16.51 23.87 -9.26
CA TRP A 91 15.39 23.37 -8.44
C TRP A 91 15.47 21.87 -8.11
N ASP A 92 16.38 21.11 -8.71
CA ASP A 92 16.58 19.68 -8.42
C ASP A 92 16.98 19.43 -6.96
N TRP A 93 17.67 20.40 -6.34
CA TRP A 93 18.05 20.36 -4.92
C TRP A 93 16.85 20.29 -3.96
N TYR A 94 15.72 20.94 -4.30
CA TYR A 94 14.52 20.92 -3.46
C TYR A 94 13.70 19.63 -3.68
N ALA A 95 13.65 19.14 -4.92
CA ALA A 95 12.90 17.95 -5.33
C ALA A 95 13.53 16.62 -4.90
N GLY A 96 14.87 16.56 -4.75
CA GLY A 96 15.58 15.35 -4.33
C GLY A 96 15.11 14.81 -2.97
N THR A 97 14.63 15.68 -2.10
CA THR A 97 14.17 15.29 -0.77
C THR A 97 12.92 14.40 -0.77
N TRP A 98 12.10 14.44 -1.84
CA TRP A 98 10.85 13.66 -1.95
C TRP A 98 11.01 12.43 -2.87
N SER A 99 11.79 12.54 -3.95
CA SER A 99 12.01 11.42 -4.89
C SER A 99 12.92 10.32 -4.33
N ASP A 100 13.93 10.64 -3.52
CA ASP A 100 14.85 9.64 -2.97
C ASP A 100 14.21 8.69 -1.94
N LYS A 101 13.07 9.10 -1.35
CA LYS A 101 12.37 8.26 -0.36
C LYS A 101 11.57 7.13 -1.01
N ILE A 102 11.17 7.28 -2.27
CA ILE A 102 10.32 6.33 -2.99
C ILE A 102 11.04 4.98 -3.22
N PRO A 103 12.26 4.93 -3.79
CA PRO A 103 12.96 3.65 -3.96
C PRO A 103 13.32 3.02 -2.61
N GLU A 104 13.74 3.79 -1.61
CA GLU A 104 14.07 3.24 -0.28
C GLU A 104 12.85 2.61 0.41
N GLN A 105 11.69 3.24 0.29
CA GLN A 105 10.44 2.72 0.86
C GLN A 105 9.93 1.49 0.08
N GLU A 106 10.03 1.50 -1.25
CA GLU A 106 9.70 0.34 -2.08
C GLU A 106 10.64 -0.83 -1.80
N ASP A 107 11.94 -0.60 -1.64
CA ASP A 107 12.92 -1.64 -1.31
C ASP A 107 12.69 -2.19 0.10
N LYS A 108 12.35 -1.34 1.08
CA LYS A 108 11.91 -1.79 2.41
C LYS A 108 10.65 -2.64 2.31
N LYS A 109 9.66 -2.22 1.52
CA LYS A 109 8.43 -3.01 1.30
C LYS A 109 8.71 -4.32 0.58
N ARG A 110 9.53 -4.34 -0.47
CA ARG A 110 9.95 -5.55 -1.19
C ARG A 110 10.71 -6.50 -0.28
N LYS A 111 11.60 -6.00 0.57
CA LYS A 111 12.32 -6.79 1.58
C LYS A 111 11.38 -7.34 2.66
N MET A 112 10.41 -6.55 3.13
CA MET A 112 9.40 -7.02 4.10
C MET A 112 8.46 -8.06 3.49
N VAL A 113 8.06 -7.90 2.23
CA VAL A 113 7.21 -8.86 1.50
C VAL A 113 7.99 -10.13 1.15
N ALA A 114 9.27 -10.02 0.80
CA ALA A 114 10.16 -11.17 0.59
C ALA A 114 10.52 -11.89 1.90
N ALA A 115 10.58 -11.17 3.02
CA ALA A 115 10.72 -11.76 4.35
C ALA A 115 9.42 -12.45 4.79
N ALA A 116 8.25 -11.88 4.47
CA ALA A 116 6.94 -12.45 4.78
C ALA A 116 6.56 -13.65 3.89
N SER A 117 7.21 -13.85 2.73
CA SER A 117 7.04 -15.02 1.87
C SER A 117 7.99 -16.18 2.19
N GLN A 118 8.94 -15.98 3.11
CA GLN A 118 9.61 -17.09 3.79
C GLN A 118 8.68 -17.64 4.87
N PRO A 119 8.60 -18.97 5.07
CA PRO A 119 7.88 -19.51 6.20
C PRO A 119 8.58 -19.04 7.49
N GLU A 120 7.91 -18.16 8.23
CA GLU A 120 8.35 -17.64 9.52
C GLU A 120 8.81 -18.77 10.45
N PRO A 121 10.11 -18.83 10.85
CA PRO A 121 10.44 -19.46 12.11
C PRO A 121 9.90 -18.53 13.20
N SER A 122 8.78 -18.93 13.81
CA SER A 122 8.08 -18.29 14.93
C SER A 122 8.94 -17.25 15.67
N THR A 123 8.78 -15.99 15.30
CA THR A 123 9.48 -14.86 15.92
C THR A 123 8.82 -14.60 17.26
N ASN A 124 9.34 -15.30 18.27
CA ASN A 124 8.94 -15.16 19.65
C ASN A 124 9.20 -13.72 20.09
N VAL A 125 8.14 -12.93 20.28
CA VAL A 125 8.18 -11.55 20.82
C VAL A 125 9.01 -11.48 22.11
N PHE A 126 9.06 -12.59 22.86
CA PHE A 126 9.86 -12.75 24.07
C PHE A 126 11.38 -12.78 23.83
N GLY A 127 11.87 -13.12 22.64
CA GLY A 127 13.31 -13.18 22.34
C GLY A 127 13.98 -11.81 22.22
N ASN A 128 13.25 -10.81 21.70
CA ASN A 128 13.78 -9.46 21.51
C ASN A 128 13.90 -8.65 22.81
N LEU A 129 13.28 -9.09 23.91
CA LEU A 129 13.48 -8.50 25.23
C LEU A 129 14.87 -8.84 25.82
N PHE A 130 15.51 -9.94 25.38
CA PHE A 130 16.84 -10.35 25.87
C PHE A 130 18.01 -9.70 25.11
N LEU A 131 17.73 -8.93 24.04
CA LEU A 131 18.75 -8.18 23.30
C LEU A 131 19.08 -6.81 23.94
N LEU A 132 18.34 -6.39 24.97
CA LEU A 132 18.88 -5.42 25.91
C LEU A 132 20.08 -6.07 26.60
N ARG A 133 21.28 -5.64 26.20
CA ARG A 133 22.55 -5.98 26.84
C ARG A 133 22.36 -6.02 28.36
N PRO A 134 22.40 -7.21 29.00
CA PRO A 134 22.25 -7.27 30.44
C PRO A 134 23.47 -6.56 31.04
N PRO A 135 23.30 -5.66 32.02
CA PRO A 135 24.42 -5.07 32.72
C PRO A 135 25.23 -6.22 33.35
N GLY A 136 26.51 -6.35 32.96
CA GLY A 136 27.39 -7.48 33.32
C GLY A 136 27.69 -7.65 34.81
N GLU A 137 27.15 -6.79 35.69
CA GLU A 137 27.40 -6.78 37.14
C GLU A 137 26.19 -7.28 37.97
N TRP A 138 25.25 -8.02 37.36
CA TRP A 138 23.98 -8.43 38.00
C TRP A 138 24.10 -9.45 39.14
N LYS A 139 25.22 -10.18 39.27
CA LYS A 139 25.33 -11.22 40.32
C LYS A 139 25.47 -10.62 41.72
N LYS A 140 26.10 -9.45 41.86
CA LYS A 140 26.35 -8.83 43.17
C LYS A 140 25.14 -8.02 43.65
N SER A 141 24.50 -7.26 42.76
CA SER A 141 23.34 -6.44 43.10
C SER A 141 22.07 -7.27 43.33
N ALA A 142 21.88 -8.37 42.61
CA ALA A 142 20.72 -9.24 42.80
C ALA A 142 20.71 -9.89 44.20
N TRP A 143 21.87 -10.34 44.69
CA TRP A 143 21.99 -10.89 46.04
C TRP A 143 21.75 -9.83 47.12
N ALA A 144 22.20 -8.59 46.91
CA ALA A 144 21.95 -7.49 47.84
C ALA A 144 20.45 -7.16 47.99
N ILE A 145 19.68 -7.28 46.90
CA ILE A 145 18.23 -7.07 46.93
C ILE A 145 17.55 -8.21 47.69
N VAL A 146 17.94 -9.46 47.46
CA VAL A 146 17.37 -10.62 48.16
C VAL A 146 17.65 -10.57 49.66
N THR A 147 18.87 -10.22 50.07
CA THR A 147 19.21 -10.08 51.50
C THR A 147 18.44 -8.93 52.14
N LEU A 148 18.27 -7.82 51.43
CA LEU A 148 17.49 -6.67 51.91
C LEU A 148 16.01 -7.04 52.12
N TRP A 149 15.38 -7.76 51.19
CA TRP A 149 14.00 -8.23 51.35
C TRP A 149 13.84 -9.27 52.48
N ALA A 150 14.79 -10.21 52.62
CA ALA A 150 14.74 -11.20 53.69
C ALA A 150 14.88 -10.56 55.08
N VAL A 151 15.76 -9.56 55.22
CA VAL A 151 15.88 -8.78 56.46
C VAL A 151 14.64 -7.93 56.72
N LEU A 152 14.06 -7.30 55.68
CA LEU A 152 12.85 -6.50 55.79
C LEU A 152 11.65 -7.37 56.24
N ILE A 153 11.48 -8.55 55.66
CA ILE A 153 10.41 -9.50 56.03
C ILE A 153 10.64 -10.06 57.44
N GLY A 154 11.89 -10.41 57.77
CA GLY A 154 12.24 -10.92 59.10
C GLY A 154 11.98 -9.90 60.21
N THR A 155 12.36 -8.63 60.01
CA THR A 155 12.10 -7.56 60.97
C THR A 155 10.61 -7.23 61.11
N ALA A 156 9.85 -7.23 60.01
CA ALA A 156 8.41 -7.04 60.05
C ALA A 156 7.69 -8.15 60.84
N PHE A 157 8.09 -9.41 60.65
CA PHE A 157 7.51 -10.54 61.36
C PHE A 157 7.94 -10.59 62.84
N TYR A 158 9.14 -10.11 63.16
CA TYR A 158 9.63 -10.00 64.54
C TYR A 158 8.86 -8.94 65.34
N LEU A 159 8.48 -7.82 64.72
CA LEU A 159 7.69 -6.76 65.36
C LEU A 159 6.21 -7.12 65.57
N GLN A 160 5.69 -8.12 64.85
CA GLN A 160 4.31 -8.59 64.98
C GLN A 160 4.13 -9.68 66.07
N ARG A 161 5.18 -10.06 66.78
CA ARG A 161 5.14 -11.03 67.89
C ARG A 161 5.58 -10.40 69.20
#